data_AF-A0A9D4MVE7-F1
#
_entry.id   AF-A0A9D4MVE7-F1
#
_cell.length_a   1.000
_cell.length_b   1.000
_cell.length_c   1.000
_cell.angle_alpha   90.00
_cell.angle_beta   90.00
_cell.angle_gamma   90.00
#
_symmetry.space_group_name_H-M   'P 1'
#
loop_
_entity.id
_entity.type
_entity.pdbx_description
1 polymer ?
#
loop_
_entity_poly.entity_id
_entity_poly.type
_entity_poly.pdbx_seq_one_letter_code
_entity_poly.pdbx_strand_id
1 'polypeptide(L)'
;MAIPVFLVKYLFQRHSKFASFLAVLLLVTLVFYRYIFFTLAIWSFVLGVVAAYYILSTDFLLPSLLPYFRYERQSKVDATADDELTLMKTQCSVCGQRRCPRHRQELNILAFQPWTGLEVRETVDKALDEFLTIVLNEFVYTWYRTLSTDEEFVDELRTSIRFLLSVLLRRAKKVDVPNMVKSKLLRASLQHLHAFLQARKQGRPGEDLQEATLRLLGPNLHYAMQSRKGELEYVRRMVEKLFPFVLRPQALQSRAMCALLREILAASVIMPAMDAVANPDMVNNIILVFLDPNPAPPPPEVPSPLVPFLASFSNQKLPSLGDPDLPPKISKSSLRFVLVDVMDVDCPKMLYPFMQFLKGEAAVNVLQFALSCEDFNKKILDPELSQQDLVRLHSDVCDLYRNYLAPSAPDRISFEDSIVSEMQE
;
A
#
# COMPACT_ATOMS: atom_id res chain seq x y z
N MET A 1 -32.17 -16.18 28.50
CA MET A 1 -30.73 -16.38 28.22
C MET A 1 -30.05 -16.83 29.50
N ALA A 2 -29.71 -18.12 29.59
CA ALA A 2 -29.02 -18.66 30.77
C ALA A 2 -27.55 -18.24 30.71
N ILE A 3 -27.12 -17.41 31.66
CA ILE A 3 -25.71 -17.02 31.80
C ILE A 3 -24.93 -18.30 32.13
N PRO A 4 -23.91 -18.68 31.34
CA PRO A 4 -23.18 -19.92 31.57
C PRO A 4 -22.47 -19.86 32.93
N VAL A 5 -22.72 -20.85 33.78
CA VAL A 5 -22.23 -20.95 35.18
C VAL A 5 -20.71 -20.78 35.28
N PHE A 6 -19.98 -21.15 34.23
CA PHE A 6 -18.53 -20.99 34.15
C PHE A 6 -18.09 -19.52 34.11
N LEU A 7 -18.86 -18.65 33.44
CA LEU A 7 -18.58 -17.22 33.35
C LEU A 7 -18.81 -16.52 34.69
N VAL A 8 -19.85 -16.92 35.41
CA VAL A 8 -20.14 -16.43 36.77
C VAL A 8 -19.02 -16.85 37.73
N LYS A 9 -18.58 -18.12 37.66
CA LYS A 9 -17.47 -18.64 38.48
C LYS A 9 -16.15 -17.91 38.18
N TYR A 10 -15.88 -17.62 36.90
CA TYR A 10 -14.69 -16.88 36.47
C TYR A 10 -14.70 -15.42 36.96
N LEU A 11 -15.85 -14.73 36.85
CA LEU A 11 -16.02 -13.37 37.37
C LEU A 11 -15.90 -13.31 38.90
N PHE A 12 -16.45 -14.30 39.61
CA PHE A 12 -16.38 -14.39 41.07
C PHE A 12 -14.94 -14.61 41.57
N GLN A 13 -14.14 -15.38 40.82
CA GLN A 13 -12.72 -15.59 41.14
C GLN A 13 -11.86 -14.36 40.84
N ARG A 14 -12.11 -13.67 39.72
CA ARG A 14 -11.31 -12.50 39.30
C ARG A 14 -11.60 -11.25 40.17
N HIS A 15 -12.81 -11.12 40.70
CA HIS A 15 -13.23 -9.98 41.52
C HIS A 15 -13.75 -10.41 42.90
N SER A 16 -13.00 -11.27 43.62
CA SER A 16 -13.46 -11.85 44.90
C SER A 16 -13.82 -10.81 45.97
N LYS A 17 -13.14 -9.65 45.97
CA LYS A 17 -13.43 -8.54 46.89
C LYS A 17 -14.75 -7.83 46.59
N PHE A 18 -15.16 -7.77 45.32
CA PHE A 18 -16.42 -7.16 44.89
C PHE A 18 -17.59 -8.11 45.16
N ALA A 19 -17.39 -9.40 44.89
CA ALA A 19 -18.34 -10.45 45.19
C ALA A 19 -18.64 -10.60 46.70
N SER A 20 -17.61 -10.51 47.55
CA SER A 20 -17.80 -10.54 49.00
C SER A 20 -18.55 -9.31 49.51
N PHE A 21 -18.26 -8.12 48.96
CA PHE A 21 -18.96 -6.89 49.30
C PHE A 21 -20.45 -6.94 48.93
N LEU A 22 -20.78 -7.42 47.71
CA LEU A 22 -22.16 -7.59 47.25
C LEU A 22 -22.94 -8.59 48.13
N ALA A 23 -22.31 -9.70 48.52
CA ALA A 23 -22.92 -10.71 49.38
C ALA A 23 -23.19 -10.17 50.80
N VAL A 24 -22.27 -9.38 51.36
CA VAL A 24 -22.47 -8.69 52.65
C VAL A 24 -23.60 -7.67 52.54
N LEU A 25 -23.65 -6.88 51.47
CA LEU A 25 -24.73 -5.92 51.24
C LEU A 25 -26.11 -6.61 51.17
N LEU A 26 -26.18 -7.74 50.46
CA LEU A 26 -27.40 -8.54 50.33
C LEU A 26 -27.81 -9.15 51.67
N LEU A 27 -26.86 -9.67 52.45
CA LEU A 27 -27.10 -10.19 53.79
C LEU A 27 -27.59 -9.10 54.75
N VAL A 28 -27.00 -7.90 54.71
CA VAL A 28 -27.45 -6.72 55.47
C VAL A 28 -28.87 -6.33 55.06
N THR A 29 -29.22 -6.37 53.77
CA THR A 29 -30.61 -6.07 53.34
C THR A 29 -31.63 -7.10 53.81
N LEU A 30 -31.24 -8.38 53.92
CA LEU A 30 -32.12 -9.43 54.46
C LEU A 30 -32.31 -9.30 55.97
N VAL A 31 -31.26 -8.95 56.72
CA VAL A 31 -31.33 -8.75 58.18
C VAL A 31 -32.14 -7.49 58.53
N PHE A 32 -32.01 -6.42 57.74
CA PHE A 32 -32.69 -5.14 57.97
C PHE A 32 -33.87 -4.91 57.01
N TYR A 33 -34.61 -5.97 56.65
CA TYR A 33 -35.74 -5.88 55.69
C TYR A 33 -36.81 -4.86 56.10
N ARG A 34 -36.94 -4.60 57.41
CA ARG A 34 -37.88 -3.60 57.97
C ARG A 34 -37.51 -2.15 57.60
N TYR A 35 -36.27 -1.89 57.19
CA TYR A 35 -35.75 -0.58 56.77
C TYR A 35 -35.40 -0.56 55.26
N ILE A 36 -36.22 -1.22 54.44
CA ILE A 36 -35.92 -1.46 53.02
C ILE A 36 -35.62 -0.18 52.23
N PHE A 37 -36.28 0.94 52.57
CA PHE A 37 -36.07 2.23 51.91
C PHE A 37 -34.64 2.77 52.03
N PHE A 38 -34.01 2.63 53.20
CA PHE A 38 -32.60 3.04 53.38
C PHE A 38 -31.65 2.12 52.61
N THR A 39 -31.96 0.82 52.57
CA THR A 39 -31.13 -0.14 51.83
C THR A 39 -31.24 0.06 50.31
N LEU A 40 -32.40 0.48 49.79
CA LEU A 40 -32.60 0.81 48.38
C LEU A 40 -31.75 2.02 47.94
N ALA A 41 -31.60 3.04 48.80
CA ALA A 41 -30.71 4.17 48.51
C ALA A 41 -29.25 3.71 48.34
N ILE A 42 -28.78 2.83 49.21
CA ILE A 42 -27.43 2.25 49.14
C ILE A 42 -27.28 1.40 47.86
N TRP A 43 -28.27 0.58 47.52
CA TRP A 43 -28.28 -0.18 46.26
C TRP A 43 -28.24 0.73 45.03
N SER A 44 -28.96 1.85 45.04
CA SER A 44 -28.95 2.81 43.92
C SER A 44 -27.58 3.47 43.74
N PHE A 45 -26.90 3.78 44.84
CA PHE A 45 -25.54 4.34 44.81
C PHE A 45 -24.52 3.31 44.30
N VAL A 46 -24.57 2.07 44.80
CA VAL A 46 -23.69 0.98 44.35
C VAL A 46 -23.92 0.69 42.86
N LEU A 47 -25.17 0.64 42.40
CA LEU A 47 -25.50 0.47 40.99
C LEU A 47 -24.93 1.62 40.15
N GLY A 48 -25.01 2.86 40.63
CA GLY A 48 -24.42 4.03 39.97
C GLY A 48 -22.90 3.96 39.85
N VAL A 49 -22.20 3.55 40.91
CA VAL A 49 -20.74 3.37 40.90
C VAL A 49 -20.32 2.24 39.95
N VAL A 50 -21.08 1.15 39.93
CA VAL A 50 -20.84 0.01 39.03
C VAL A 50 -21.09 0.42 37.58
N ALA A 51 -22.18 1.12 37.29
CA ALA A 51 -22.47 1.63 35.96
C ALA A 51 -21.38 2.61 35.49
N ALA A 52 -20.94 3.54 36.35
CA ALA A 52 -19.84 4.44 36.06
C ALA A 52 -18.52 3.68 35.82
N TYR A 53 -18.20 2.68 36.66
CA TYR A 53 -17.03 1.83 36.48
C TYR A 53 -17.07 1.12 35.13
N TYR A 54 -18.21 0.55 34.71
CA TYR A 54 -18.33 -0.10 33.39
C TYR A 54 -18.27 0.87 32.21
N ILE A 55 -18.76 2.10 32.37
CA ILE A 55 -18.68 3.15 31.33
C ILE A 55 -17.23 3.65 31.18
N LEU A 56 -16.48 3.75 32.28
CA LEU A 56 -15.11 4.26 32.32
C LEU A 56 -14.04 3.18 32.17
N SER A 57 -14.33 1.92 32.53
CA SER A 57 -13.40 0.80 32.41
C SER A 57 -13.35 0.35 30.96
N THR A 58 -12.19 0.47 30.35
CA THR A 58 -11.90 0.11 28.96
C THR A 58 -11.82 -1.40 28.70
N ASP A 59 -12.27 -2.23 29.64
CA ASP A 59 -12.21 -3.69 29.53
C ASP A 59 -13.52 -4.25 28.96
N PHE A 60 -13.48 -4.53 27.67
CA PHE A 60 -14.55 -5.07 26.83
C PHE A 60 -15.09 -6.41 27.33
N LEU A 61 -16.31 -6.44 27.90
CA LEU A 61 -17.09 -7.67 28.03
C LEU A 61 -18.59 -7.53 27.73
N LEU A 62 -19.11 -6.33 27.48
CA LEU A 62 -20.46 -6.12 26.94
C LEU A 62 -20.42 -5.05 25.83
N PRO A 63 -21.26 -5.17 24.78
CA PRO A 63 -21.24 -4.23 23.65
C PRO A 63 -21.66 -2.85 24.16
N SER A 64 -20.71 -1.95 24.28
CA SER A 64 -20.97 -0.56 24.60
C SER A 64 -21.61 0.12 23.38
N LEU A 65 -22.73 0.82 23.60
CA LEU A 65 -23.48 1.56 22.58
C LEU A 65 -22.88 2.95 22.27
N LEU A 66 -21.75 3.29 22.88
CA LEU A 66 -21.08 4.59 22.74
C LEU A 66 -19.90 4.70 21.74
N PRO A 67 -19.49 3.68 20.96
CA PRO A 67 -18.58 3.90 19.84
C PRO A 67 -19.32 4.39 18.58
N TYR A 68 -20.65 4.36 18.52
CA TYR A 68 -21.39 4.69 17.29
C TYR A 68 -21.08 6.12 16.78
N PHE A 69 -21.05 7.11 17.67
CA PHE A 69 -20.81 8.51 17.29
C PHE A 69 -19.35 8.86 16.96
N ARG A 70 -18.35 8.11 17.45
CA ARG A 70 -16.93 8.33 17.08
C ARG A 70 -16.49 7.45 15.90
N TYR A 71 -17.08 6.27 15.76
CA TYR A 71 -16.82 5.36 14.64
C TYR A 71 -17.37 5.94 13.33
N GLU A 72 -18.52 6.62 13.32
CA GLU A 72 -19.13 7.16 12.10
C GLU A 72 -18.29 8.24 11.39
N ARG A 73 -17.50 9.03 12.14
CA ARG A 73 -16.67 10.10 11.55
C ARG A 73 -15.36 9.58 10.96
N GLN A 74 -14.75 8.54 11.55
CA GLN A 74 -13.59 7.84 10.97
C GLN A 74 -14.02 6.87 9.84
N SER A 75 -15.13 6.15 10.03
CA SER A 75 -15.71 5.27 9.02
C SER A 75 -16.03 5.99 7.72
N LYS A 76 -16.50 7.25 7.73
CA LYS A 76 -16.79 7.98 6.49
C LYS A 76 -15.55 8.33 5.65
N VAL A 77 -14.37 8.47 6.25
CA VAL A 77 -13.12 8.78 5.53
C VAL A 77 -12.41 7.48 5.10
N ASP A 78 -12.43 6.45 5.95
CA ASP A 78 -11.88 5.13 5.62
C ASP A 78 -12.74 4.41 4.58
N ALA A 79 -14.08 4.57 4.63
CA ALA A 79 -14.99 3.96 3.67
C ALA A 79 -14.81 4.48 2.25
N THR A 80 -14.47 5.75 2.02
CA THR A 80 -14.27 6.25 0.65
C THR A 80 -13.04 5.65 -0.03
N ALA A 81 -11.94 5.46 0.71
CA ALA A 81 -10.70 4.87 0.18
C ALA A 81 -10.76 3.33 0.10
N ASP A 82 -11.45 2.68 1.05
CA ASP A 82 -11.70 1.25 0.99
C ASP A 82 -12.78 0.89 -0.05
N ASP A 83 -13.78 1.75 -0.30
CA ASP A 83 -14.79 1.54 -1.34
C ASP A 83 -14.14 1.57 -2.73
N GLU A 84 -13.25 2.53 -3.05
CA GLU A 84 -12.50 2.53 -4.34
C GLU A 84 -11.63 1.28 -4.54
N LEU A 85 -10.89 0.84 -3.51
CA LEU A 85 -10.02 -0.33 -3.65
C LEU A 85 -10.82 -1.65 -3.68
N THR A 86 -11.93 -1.72 -2.95
CA THR A 86 -12.83 -2.88 -3.01
C THR A 86 -13.64 -2.89 -4.31
N LEU A 87 -14.04 -1.73 -4.83
CA LEU A 87 -14.55 -1.53 -6.19
C LEU A 87 -13.57 -2.09 -7.21
N MET A 88 -12.29 -1.67 -7.20
CA MET A 88 -11.28 -2.17 -8.14
C MET A 88 -10.95 -3.66 -7.99
N LYS A 89 -11.03 -4.22 -6.78
CA LYS A 89 -10.85 -5.67 -6.52
C LYS A 89 -12.06 -6.52 -6.93
N THR A 90 -13.24 -5.91 -7.07
CA THR A 90 -14.50 -6.61 -7.39
C THR A 90 -15.00 -6.32 -8.79
N GLN A 91 -14.45 -5.33 -9.48
CA GLN A 91 -14.74 -5.03 -10.87
C GLN A 91 -13.86 -5.86 -11.79
N CYS A 92 -14.49 -6.44 -12.80
CA CYS A 92 -13.77 -7.11 -13.88
C CYS A 92 -12.93 -6.09 -14.66
N SER A 93 -11.66 -6.41 -14.91
CA SER A 93 -10.72 -5.59 -15.67
C SER A 93 -11.12 -5.28 -17.11
N VAL A 94 -12.01 -6.11 -17.63
CA VAL A 94 -12.52 -6.08 -19.00
C VAL A 94 -13.82 -5.29 -19.02
N CYS A 95 -14.87 -5.77 -18.35
CA CYS A 95 -16.21 -5.17 -18.45
C CYS A 95 -16.56 -4.10 -17.39
N GLY A 96 -15.73 -3.90 -16.35
CA GLY A 96 -16.00 -2.93 -15.27
C GLY A 96 -17.18 -3.29 -14.35
N GLN A 97 -17.84 -4.44 -14.56
CA GLN A 97 -19.01 -4.87 -13.78
C GLN A 97 -18.60 -5.72 -12.56
N ARG A 98 -19.38 -5.59 -11.47
CA ARG A 98 -19.14 -6.31 -10.20
C ARG A 98 -19.55 -7.79 -10.21
N ARG A 99 -20.39 -8.22 -11.16
CA ARG A 99 -20.90 -9.60 -11.28
C ARG A 99 -20.74 -10.09 -12.72
N CYS A 100 -19.49 -10.33 -13.12
CA CYS A 100 -19.20 -10.89 -14.43
C CYS A 100 -19.09 -12.43 -14.32
N PRO A 101 -19.78 -13.22 -15.18
CA PRO A 101 -19.60 -14.67 -15.24
C PRO A 101 -18.18 -15.09 -15.69
N ARG A 102 -17.43 -14.17 -16.31
CA ARG A 102 -16.01 -14.34 -16.71
C ARG A 102 -15.01 -13.84 -15.66
N HIS A 103 -15.48 -13.42 -14.48
CA HIS A 103 -14.62 -12.88 -13.42
C HIS A 103 -13.63 -13.94 -12.92
N ARG A 104 -12.36 -13.81 -13.33
CA ARG A 104 -11.25 -14.48 -12.64
C ARG A 104 -10.75 -13.54 -11.56
N GLN A 105 -11.15 -13.77 -10.32
CA GLN A 105 -10.63 -13.05 -9.14
C GLN A 105 -9.10 -13.08 -9.03
N GLU A 106 -8.46 -14.05 -9.68
CA GLU A 106 -7.01 -14.23 -9.76
C GLU A 106 -6.31 -13.18 -10.65
N LEU A 107 -7.04 -12.47 -11.53
CA LEU A 107 -6.53 -11.47 -12.46
C LEU A 107 -6.91 -10.04 -12.03
N ASN A 108 -6.67 -9.72 -10.75
CA ASN A 108 -6.90 -8.38 -10.22
C ASN A 108 -5.90 -7.41 -10.85
N ILE A 109 -6.37 -6.36 -11.54
CA ILE A 109 -5.50 -5.33 -12.16
C ILE A 109 -4.52 -4.78 -11.15
N LEU A 110 -4.92 -4.61 -9.88
CA LEU A 110 -4.06 -4.08 -8.83
C LEU A 110 -2.89 -5.01 -8.47
N ALA A 111 -2.96 -6.30 -8.80
CA ALA A 111 -1.86 -7.24 -8.61
C ALA A 111 -0.75 -7.04 -9.65
N PHE A 112 -1.07 -6.57 -10.85
CA PHE A 112 -0.12 -6.32 -11.95
C PHE A 112 0.24 -4.83 -12.08
N GLN A 113 -0.72 -3.94 -11.82
CA GLN A 113 -0.64 -2.48 -11.93
C GLN A 113 -1.20 -1.81 -10.67
N PRO A 114 -0.45 -1.82 -9.55
CA PRO A 114 -0.86 -1.20 -8.31
C PRO A 114 -0.94 0.33 -8.38
N TRP A 115 -0.49 0.99 -9.44
CA TRP A 115 -0.62 2.44 -9.62
C TRP A 115 -1.99 2.88 -10.19
N THR A 116 -2.83 1.95 -10.66
CA THR A 116 -4.12 2.29 -11.30
C THR A 116 -5.09 2.97 -10.32
N GLY A 117 -5.48 4.21 -10.60
CA GLY A 117 -6.30 5.03 -9.68
C GLY A 117 -5.55 5.50 -8.43
N LEU A 118 -4.22 5.51 -8.45
CA LEU A 118 -3.40 6.14 -7.42
C LEU A 118 -2.93 7.50 -7.92
N GLU A 119 -3.61 8.55 -7.47
CA GLU A 119 -3.31 9.92 -7.84
C GLU A 119 -2.63 10.67 -6.69
N VAL A 120 -1.62 11.47 -7.03
CA VAL A 120 -0.84 12.30 -6.11
C VAL A 120 -0.67 13.67 -6.73
N ARG A 121 -0.49 14.71 -5.90
CA ARG A 121 -0.17 16.07 -6.39
C ARG A 121 1.13 16.05 -7.21
N GLU A 122 1.13 16.73 -8.34
CA GLU A 122 2.27 16.81 -9.26
C GLU A 122 3.59 17.23 -8.58
N THR A 123 3.51 18.18 -7.63
CA THR A 123 4.70 18.65 -6.89
C THR A 123 5.35 17.56 -6.05
N VAL A 124 4.55 16.69 -5.44
CA VAL A 124 5.04 15.54 -4.66
C VAL A 124 5.57 14.46 -5.58
N ASP A 125 4.88 14.21 -6.70
CA ASP A 125 5.31 13.23 -7.69
C ASP A 125 6.67 13.59 -8.28
N LYS A 126 6.86 14.87 -8.67
CA LYS A 126 8.12 15.40 -9.19
C LYS A 126 9.26 15.31 -8.17
N ALA A 127 8.99 15.65 -6.90
CA ALA A 127 10.00 15.51 -5.85
C ALA A 127 10.43 14.05 -5.62
N LEU A 128 9.48 13.11 -5.71
CA LEU A 128 9.78 11.68 -5.64
C LEU A 128 10.56 11.19 -6.87
N ASP A 129 10.19 11.66 -8.07
CA ASP A 129 10.90 11.37 -9.32
C ASP A 129 12.36 11.85 -9.26
N GLU A 130 12.59 13.09 -8.84
CA GLU A 130 13.93 13.66 -8.63
C GLU A 130 14.74 12.85 -7.60
N PHE A 131 14.15 12.53 -6.45
CA PHE A 131 14.80 11.73 -5.42
C PHE A 131 15.20 10.34 -5.92
N LEU A 132 14.28 9.61 -6.57
CA LEU A 132 14.56 8.28 -7.08
C LEU A 132 15.60 8.30 -8.20
N THR A 133 15.57 9.35 -9.04
CA THR A 133 16.58 9.56 -10.09
C THR A 133 17.97 9.77 -9.49
N ILE A 134 18.09 10.52 -8.39
CA ILE A 134 19.35 10.66 -7.65
C ILE A 134 19.82 9.31 -7.10
N VAL A 135 18.94 8.53 -6.48
CA VAL A 135 19.27 7.20 -5.96
C VAL A 135 19.78 6.28 -7.07
N LEU A 136 19.12 6.27 -8.24
CA LEU A 136 19.58 5.48 -9.39
C LEU A 136 20.93 5.99 -9.93
N ASN A 137 21.14 7.30 -9.99
CA ASN A 137 22.39 7.89 -10.46
C ASN A 137 23.58 7.53 -9.57
N GLU A 138 23.42 7.64 -8.26
CA GLU A 138 24.50 7.35 -7.30
C GLU A 138 24.73 5.85 -7.13
N PHE A 139 23.66 5.06 -7.05
CA PHE A 139 23.79 3.63 -6.74
C PHE A 139 23.94 2.75 -7.98
N VAL A 140 23.21 3.01 -9.07
CA VAL A 140 23.13 2.11 -10.24
C VAL A 140 24.04 2.59 -11.37
N TYR A 141 23.89 3.83 -11.81
CA TYR A 141 24.61 4.33 -12.99
C TYR A 141 26.13 4.42 -12.77
N THR A 142 26.60 4.54 -11.53
CA THR A 142 28.03 4.57 -11.20
C THR A 142 28.79 3.34 -11.66
N TRP A 143 28.21 2.15 -11.54
CA TRP A 143 28.81 0.90 -12.04
C TRP A 143 28.16 0.41 -13.33
N TYR A 144 26.89 0.72 -13.59
CA TYR A 144 26.21 0.21 -14.78
C TYR A 144 26.77 0.80 -16.08
N ARG A 145 27.15 2.09 -16.07
CA ARG A 145 27.75 2.76 -17.24
C ARG A 145 29.06 2.14 -17.71
N THR A 146 29.77 1.39 -16.86
CA THR A 146 31.00 0.67 -17.26
C THR A 146 30.70 -0.69 -17.89
N LEU A 147 29.52 -1.25 -17.64
CA LEU A 147 29.10 -2.56 -18.14
C LEU A 147 28.30 -2.47 -19.43
N SER A 148 27.35 -1.54 -19.51
CA SER A 148 26.44 -1.39 -20.65
C SER A 148 25.91 0.04 -20.79
N THR A 149 25.51 0.40 -22.00
CA THR A 149 24.81 1.65 -22.33
C THR A 149 23.31 1.45 -22.51
N ASP A 150 22.80 0.25 -22.26
CA ASP A 150 21.41 -0.11 -22.49
C ASP A 150 20.49 0.33 -21.33
N GLU A 151 19.45 1.12 -21.61
CA GLU A 151 18.55 1.59 -20.55
C GLU A 151 17.46 0.57 -20.17
N GLU A 152 17.28 -0.52 -20.93
CA GLU A 152 16.21 -1.52 -20.68
C GLU A 152 16.27 -2.11 -19.26
N PHE A 153 17.48 -2.35 -18.75
CA PHE A 153 17.67 -2.82 -17.38
C PHE A 153 17.22 -1.80 -16.33
N VAL A 154 17.56 -0.52 -16.53
CA VAL A 154 17.22 0.55 -15.59
C VAL A 154 15.72 0.85 -15.67
N ASP A 155 15.10 0.71 -16.84
CA ASP A 155 13.66 0.88 -17.02
C ASP A 155 12.84 -0.22 -16.32
N GLU A 156 13.30 -1.47 -16.36
CA GLU A 156 12.68 -2.55 -15.59
C GLU A 156 12.85 -2.33 -14.07
N LEU A 157 13.97 -1.75 -13.66
CA LEU A 157 14.19 -1.35 -12.28
C LEU A 157 13.25 -0.19 -11.85
N ARG A 158 13.11 0.85 -12.68
CA ARG A 158 12.16 1.96 -12.47
C ARG A 158 10.73 1.44 -12.31
N THR A 159 10.33 0.53 -13.20
CA THR A 159 9.00 -0.11 -13.16
C THR A 159 8.81 -0.93 -11.88
N SER A 160 9.83 -1.67 -11.46
CA SER A 160 9.81 -2.45 -10.22
C SER A 160 9.74 -1.57 -8.96
N ILE A 161 10.47 -0.45 -8.95
CA ILE A 161 10.42 0.56 -7.87
C ILE A 161 9.03 1.21 -7.83
N ARG A 162 8.47 1.61 -8.97
CA ARG A 162 7.11 2.17 -9.05
C ARG A 162 6.08 1.19 -8.51
N PHE A 163 6.17 -0.08 -8.89
CA PHE A 163 5.29 -1.14 -8.38
C PHE A 163 5.37 -1.21 -6.84
N LEU A 164 6.60 -1.31 -6.30
CA LEU A 164 6.85 -1.40 -4.87
C LEU A 164 6.30 -0.19 -4.11
N LEU A 165 6.60 1.02 -4.56
CA LEU A 165 6.15 2.24 -3.92
C LEU A 165 4.63 2.42 -4.00
N SER A 166 4.00 1.99 -5.09
CA SER A 166 2.54 2.02 -5.23
C SER A 166 1.87 1.11 -4.19
N VAL A 167 2.40 -0.11 -4.00
CA VAL A 167 1.90 -1.04 -2.98
C VAL A 167 2.11 -0.47 -1.58
N LEU A 168 3.28 0.10 -1.31
CA LEU A 168 3.57 0.74 -0.02
C LEU A 168 2.66 1.93 0.24
N LEU A 169 2.42 2.81 -0.74
CA LEU A 169 1.57 3.98 -0.58
C LEU A 169 0.12 3.57 -0.29
N ARG A 170 -0.41 2.58 -1.01
CA ARG A 170 -1.76 2.03 -0.72
C ARG A 170 -1.86 1.45 0.68
N ARG A 171 -0.81 0.79 1.16
CA ARG A 171 -0.79 0.25 2.53
C ARG A 171 -0.67 1.36 3.56
N ALA A 172 0.18 2.35 3.32
CA ALA A 172 0.37 3.49 4.19
C ALA A 172 -0.95 4.27 4.38
N LYS A 173 -1.74 4.44 3.31
CA LYS A 173 -3.09 5.03 3.38
C LYS A 173 -4.05 4.27 4.29
N LYS A 174 -3.82 2.98 4.57
CA LYS A 174 -4.65 2.14 5.45
C LYS A 174 -4.12 2.02 6.88
N VAL A 175 -2.93 2.56 7.15
CA VAL A 175 -2.34 2.50 8.49
C VAL A 175 -3.00 3.57 9.36
N ASP A 176 -3.62 3.14 10.45
CA ASP A 176 -4.08 4.02 11.51
C ASP A 176 -2.86 4.59 12.27
N VAL A 177 -2.41 5.76 11.80
CA VAL A 177 -1.25 6.48 12.35
C VAL A 177 -1.44 6.81 13.85
N PRO A 178 -2.59 7.36 14.31
CA PRO A 178 -2.83 7.57 15.74
C PRO A 178 -2.66 6.32 16.58
N ASN A 179 -3.23 5.19 16.15
CA ASN A 179 -3.10 3.93 16.90
C ASN A 179 -1.67 3.38 16.86
N MET A 180 -0.96 3.49 15.73
CA MET A 180 0.45 3.14 15.63
C MET A 180 1.30 3.94 16.62
N VAL A 181 1.09 5.26 16.68
CA VAL A 181 1.83 6.16 17.58
C VAL A 181 1.53 5.80 19.04
N LYS A 182 0.26 5.66 19.40
CA LYS A 182 -0.16 5.36 20.78
C LYS A 182 0.31 3.99 21.26
N SER A 183 0.10 2.93 20.47
CA SER A 183 0.30 1.54 20.91
C SER A 183 1.75 1.07 20.80
N LYS A 184 2.49 1.51 19.78
CA LYS A 184 3.84 1.04 19.48
C LYS A 184 4.88 2.11 19.78
N LEU A 185 4.81 3.26 19.11
CA LEU A 185 5.86 4.28 19.17
C LEU A 185 6.03 4.82 20.59
N LEU A 186 4.95 5.33 21.19
CA LEU A 186 4.98 5.89 22.54
C LEU A 186 5.46 4.87 23.57
N ARG A 187 5.05 3.60 23.43
CA ARG A 187 5.47 2.53 24.33
C ARG A 187 6.97 2.29 24.24
N ALA A 188 7.52 2.20 23.02
CA ALA A 188 8.95 2.04 22.80
C ALA A 188 9.73 3.27 23.32
N SER A 189 9.30 4.49 22.97
CA SER A 189 9.92 5.73 23.43
C SER A 189 9.96 5.84 24.95
N LEU A 190 8.87 5.48 25.64
CA LEU A 190 8.83 5.47 27.11
C LEU A 190 9.75 4.42 27.72
N GLN A 191 9.91 3.25 27.08
CA GLN A 191 10.89 2.24 27.52
C GLN A 191 12.32 2.76 27.39
N HIS A 192 12.66 3.41 26.28
CA HIS A 192 13.97 4.03 26.09
C HIS A 192 14.21 5.17 27.10
N LEU A 193 13.21 6.02 27.33
CA LEU A 193 13.30 7.09 28.33
C LEU A 193 13.46 6.54 29.75
N HIS A 194 12.75 5.46 30.09
CA HIS A 194 12.90 4.80 31.39
C HIS A 194 14.31 4.26 31.59
N ALA A 195 14.86 3.55 30.59
CA ALA A 195 16.23 3.04 30.64
C ALA A 195 17.26 4.17 30.80
N PHE A 196 17.09 5.26 30.06
CA PHE A 196 17.93 6.46 30.17
C PHE A 196 17.86 7.12 31.55
N LEU A 197 16.65 7.31 32.10
CA LEU A 197 16.47 7.90 33.43
C LEU A 197 17.04 7.00 34.54
N GLN A 198 16.96 5.68 34.36
CA GLN A 198 17.57 4.72 35.28
C GLN A 198 19.10 4.78 35.22
N ALA A 199 19.66 4.86 34.01
CA ALA A 199 21.10 5.06 33.80
C ALA A 199 21.59 6.33 34.46
N ARG A 200 20.85 7.44 34.32
CA ARG A 200 21.21 8.72 34.94
C ARG A 200 21.19 8.68 36.46
N LYS A 201 20.31 7.89 37.06
CA LYS A 201 20.23 7.73 38.52
C LYS A 201 21.34 6.84 39.09
N GLN A 202 21.77 5.84 38.33
CA GLN A 202 22.77 4.85 38.76
C GLN A 202 24.19 5.20 38.32
N GLY A 203 24.33 6.07 37.32
CA GLY A 203 25.61 6.47 36.73
C GLY A 203 26.47 7.28 37.69
N ARG A 204 27.79 7.11 37.57
CA ARG A 204 28.75 7.88 38.36
C ARG A 204 28.84 9.31 37.80
N PRO A 205 29.12 10.33 38.64
CA PRO A 205 29.32 11.68 38.15
C PRO A 205 30.51 11.72 37.17
N GLY A 206 30.26 12.16 35.93
CA GLY A 206 31.26 12.23 34.86
C GLY A 206 31.32 11.02 33.91
N GLU A 207 30.50 9.98 34.12
CA GLU A 207 30.38 8.85 33.19
C GLU A 207 29.54 9.24 31.96
N ASP A 208 29.92 8.76 30.78
CA ASP A 208 29.11 8.94 29.58
C ASP A 208 27.77 8.21 29.75
N LEU A 209 26.71 9.00 29.73
CA LEU A 209 25.35 8.54 29.97
C LEU A 209 24.88 7.59 28.87
N GLN A 210 25.44 7.69 27.65
CA GLN A 210 25.13 6.77 26.56
C GLN A 210 25.65 5.36 26.88
N GLU A 211 26.92 5.24 27.25
CA GLU A 211 27.52 3.96 27.63
C GLU A 211 26.82 3.35 28.86
N ALA A 212 26.49 4.16 29.87
CA ALA A 212 25.76 3.70 31.05
C ALA A 212 24.37 3.15 30.68
N THR A 213 23.68 3.80 29.74
CA THR A 213 22.37 3.34 29.24
C THR A 213 22.48 2.04 28.46
N LEU A 214 23.50 1.91 27.60
CA LEU A 214 23.75 0.69 26.83
C LEU A 214 24.09 -0.50 27.73
N ARG A 215 24.89 -0.29 28.79
CA ARG A 215 25.21 -1.33 29.78
C ARG A 215 23.97 -1.84 30.51
N LEU A 216 23.03 -0.95 30.85
CA LEU A 216 21.77 -1.32 31.50
C LEU A 216 20.82 -2.08 30.57
N LEU A 217 20.78 -1.71 29.29
CA LEU A 217 20.02 -2.43 28.28
C LEU A 217 20.61 -3.83 28.06
N GLY A 218 21.93 -3.98 28.09
CA GLY A 218 22.68 -5.23 28.14
C GLY A 218 22.07 -6.33 27.24
N PRO A 219 21.48 -7.41 27.81
CA PRO A 219 20.94 -8.54 27.05
C PRO A 219 19.67 -8.22 26.25
N ASN A 220 18.98 -7.12 26.54
CA ASN A 220 17.79 -6.67 25.81
C ASN A 220 18.14 -5.72 24.64
N LEU A 221 19.43 -5.51 24.38
CA LEU A 221 19.88 -4.67 23.27
C LEU A 221 19.54 -5.33 21.93
N HIS A 222 18.83 -4.59 21.08
CA HIS A 222 18.46 -5.06 19.75
C HIS A 222 19.71 -5.29 18.88
N TYR A 223 19.70 -6.34 18.04
CA TYR A 223 20.85 -6.69 17.17
C TYR A 223 21.35 -5.52 16.31
N ALA A 224 20.42 -4.69 15.80
CA ALA A 224 20.74 -3.50 15.02
C ALA A 224 21.60 -2.47 15.78
N MET A 225 21.51 -2.42 17.12
CA MET A 225 22.24 -1.45 17.94
C MET A 225 23.67 -1.90 18.28
N GLN A 226 24.07 -3.13 17.93
CA GLN A 226 25.38 -3.67 18.29
C GLN A 226 26.51 -3.10 17.42
N SER A 227 26.23 -2.86 16.14
CA SER A 227 27.19 -2.26 15.20
C SER A 227 26.48 -1.75 13.96
N ARG A 228 27.11 -0.80 13.26
CA ARG A 228 26.61 -0.29 11.98
C ARG A 228 26.41 -1.40 10.93
N LYS A 229 27.26 -2.44 10.96
CA LYS A 229 27.10 -3.63 10.10
C LYS A 229 25.88 -4.45 10.48
N GLY A 230 25.62 -4.63 11.77
CA GLY A 230 24.45 -5.34 12.29
C GLY A 230 23.15 -4.60 12.00
N GLU A 231 23.17 -3.27 12.07
CA GLU A 231 22.05 -2.41 11.67
C GLU A 231 21.69 -2.61 10.19
N LEU A 232 22.68 -2.51 9.30
CA LEU A 232 22.50 -2.70 7.87
C LEU A 232 21.98 -4.11 7.55
N GLU A 233 22.54 -5.15 8.18
CA GLU A 233 22.07 -6.52 7.98
C GLU A 233 20.63 -6.71 8.48
N TYR A 234 20.27 -6.11 9.62
CA TYR A 234 18.89 -6.14 10.11
C TYR A 234 17.92 -5.51 9.11
N VAL A 235 18.25 -4.32 8.59
CA VAL A 235 17.42 -3.62 7.59
C VAL A 235 17.32 -4.44 6.31
N ARG A 236 18.41 -5.05 5.83
CA ARG A 236 18.41 -5.94 4.67
C ARG A 236 17.44 -7.12 4.86
N ARG A 237 17.49 -7.79 6.01
CA ARG A 237 16.57 -8.90 6.34
C ARG A 237 15.13 -8.44 6.45
N MET A 238 14.89 -7.24 6.96
CA MET A 238 13.55 -6.65 7.00
C MET A 238 13.01 -6.41 5.59
N VAL A 239 13.82 -5.84 4.69
CA VAL A 239 13.46 -5.61 3.29
C VAL A 239 13.20 -6.93 2.55
N GLU A 240 14.05 -7.94 2.73
CA GLU A 240 13.85 -9.28 2.15
C GLU A 240 12.51 -9.90 2.55
N LYS A 241 12.12 -9.76 3.83
CA LYS A 241 10.83 -10.25 4.33
C LYS A 241 9.63 -9.48 3.78
N LEU A 242 9.84 -8.23 3.32
CA LEU A 242 8.78 -7.43 2.71
C LEU A 242 8.54 -7.80 1.24
N PHE A 243 9.56 -8.28 0.53
CA PHE A 243 9.49 -8.57 -0.92
C PHE A 243 8.29 -9.41 -1.37
N PRO A 244 7.93 -10.54 -0.72
CA PRO A 244 6.77 -11.34 -1.14
C PRO A 244 5.44 -10.56 -1.14
N PHE A 245 5.40 -9.44 -0.42
CA PHE A 245 4.21 -8.62 -0.29
C PHE A 245 4.27 -7.34 -1.12
N VAL A 246 5.43 -6.91 -1.63
CA VAL A 246 5.60 -5.61 -2.30
C VAL A 246 6.17 -5.72 -3.71
N LEU A 247 6.69 -6.87 -4.13
CA LEU A 247 7.21 -7.09 -5.49
C LEU A 247 6.27 -7.97 -6.32
N ARG A 248 6.40 -7.85 -7.65
CA ARG A 248 5.75 -8.74 -8.60
C ARG A 248 6.28 -10.18 -8.47
N PRO A 249 5.44 -11.20 -8.67
CA PRO A 249 5.87 -12.60 -8.64
C PRO A 249 7.03 -12.90 -9.60
N GLN A 250 7.07 -12.30 -10.79
CA GLN A 250 8.17 -12.49 -11.73
C GLN A 250 9.49 -11.91 -11.20
N ALA A 251 9.44 -10.72 -10.58
CA ALA A 251 10.63 -10.06 -10.02
C ALA A 251 11.24 -10.86 -8.85
N LEU A 252 10.41 -11.56 -8.07
CA LEU A 252 10.86 -12.44 -6.98
C LEU A 252 11.69 -13.64 -7.45
N GLN A 253 11.50 -14.09 -8.70
CA GLN A 253 12.28 -15.19 -9.27
C GLN A 253 13.70 -14.74 -9.66
N SER A 254 13.89 -13.45 -9.92
CA SER A 254 15.19 -12.87 -10.23
C SER A 254 15.96 -12.53 -8.95
N ARG A 255 16.95 -13.38 -8.62
CA ARG A 255 17.85 -13.15 -7.48
C ARG A 255 18.64 -11.85 -7.63
N ALA A 256 19.06 -11.50 -8.85
CA ALA A 256 19.80 -10.29 -9.12
C ALA A 256 18.94 -9.03 -8.85
N MET A 257 17.70 -9.02 -9.34
CA MET A 257 16.76 -7.92 -9.10
C MET A 257 16.46 -7.77 -7.60
N CYS A 258 16.18 -8.88 -6.90
CA CYS A 258 15.93 -8.85 -5.46
C CYS A 258 17.15 -8.35 -4.67
N ALA A 259 18.36 -8.79 -5.02
CA ALA A 259 19.58 -8.34 -4.34
C ALA A 259 19.82 -6.84 -4.56
N LEU A 260 19.60 -6.35 -5.77
CA LEU A 260 19.79 -4.95 -6.13
C LEU A 260 18.75 -4.05 -5.46
N LEU A 261 17.47 -4.39 -5.53
CA LEU A 261 16.40 -3.68 -4.81
C LEU A 261 16.63 -3.69 -3.30
N ARG A 262 17.16 -4.78 -2.75
CA ARG A 262 17.48 -4.89 -1.32
C ARG A 262 18.54 -3.88 -0.92
N GLU A 263 19.62 -3.77 -1.69
CA GLU A 263 20.69 -2.81 -1.39
C GLU A 263 20.22 -1.36 -1.60
N ILE A 264 19.47 -1.08 -2.67
CA ILE A 264 18.90 0.26 -2.90
C ILE A 264 18.01 0.67 -1.71
N LEU A 265 17.04 -0.16 -1.35
CA LEU A 265 16.10 0.17 -0.28
C LEU A 265 16.78 0.19 1.09
N ALA A 266 17.64 -0.76 1.39
CA ALA A 266 18.31 -0.82 2.68
C ALA A 266 19.36 0.30 2.80
N ALA A 267 20.36 0.31 1.93
CA ALA A 267 21.55 1.14 2.08
C ALA A 267 21.33 2.59 1.61
N SER A 268 20.61 2.81 0.51
CA SER A 268 20.46 4.15 -0.06
C SER A 268 19.23 4.90 0.47
N VAL A 269 18.18 4.18 0.92
CA VAL A 269 16.92 4.81 1.36
C VAL A 269 16.71 4.70 2.87
N ILE A 270 16.56 3.49 3.40
CA ILE A 270 16.14 3.27 4.79
C ILE A 270 17.24 3.66 5.78
N MET A 271 18.50 3.30 5.52
CA MET A 271 19.61 3.61 6.43
C MET A 271 19.81 5.13 6.61
N PRO A 272 19.94 5.95 5.55
CA PRO A 272 20.02 7.41 5.70
C PRO A 272 18.75 8.01 6.33
N ALA A 273 17.56 7.47 6.02
CA ALA A 273 16.33 7.91 6.64
C ALA A 273 16.30 7.63 8.15
N MET A 274 16.79 6.47 8.59
CA MET A 274 16.92 6.14 10.00
C MET A 274 17.92 7.05 10.71
N ASP A 275 19.05 7.36 10.09
CA ASP A 275 20.04 8.30 10.65
C ASP A 275 19.46 9.72 10.79
N ALA A 276 18.71 10.16 9.79
CA ALA A 276 18.04 11.46 9.80
C ALA A 276 17.01 11.53 10.94
N VAL A 277 16.15 10.51 11.06
CA VAL A 277 15.13 10.44 12.12
C VAL A 277 15.74 10.24 13.51
N ALA A 278 16.90 9.61 13.61
CA ALA A 278 17.63 9.45 14.87
C ALA A 278 18.40 10.72 15.28
N ASN A 279 18.57 11.69 14.38
CA ASN A 279 19.27 12.94 14.69
C ASN A 279 18.45 13.79 15.69
N PRO A 280 19.01 14.14 16.86
CA PRO A 280 18.29 14.93 17.87
C PRO A 280 17.80 16.28 17.34
N ASP A 281 18.52 16.93 16.44
CA ASP A 281 18.11 18.21 15.86
C ASP A 281 16.88 18.05 14.96
N MET A 282 16.83 16.97 14.17
CA MET A 282 15.65 16.66 13.35
C MET A 282 14.46 16.32 14.23
N VAL A 283 14.64 15.52 15.28
CA VAL A 283 13.56 15.19 16.23
C VAL A 283 13.04 16.45 16.93
N ASN A 284 13.94 17.32 17.39
CA ASN A 284 13.57 18.58 18.01
C ASN A 284 12.78 19.47 17.04
N ASN A 285 13.24 19.61 15.79
CA ASN A 285 12.51 20.37 14.77
C ASN A 285 11.13 19.78 14.49
N ILE A 286 11.00 18.45 14.41
CA ILE A 286 9.72 17.76 14.24
C ILE A 286 8.78 18.08 15.41
N ILE A 287 9.28 18.02 16.65
CA ILE A 287 8.50 18.35 17.85
C ILE A 287 8.06 19.81 17.82
N LEU A 288 8.97 20.74 17.48
CA LEU A 288 8.66 22.16 17.38
C LEU A 288 7.56 22.41 16.32
N VAL A 289 7.68 21.82 15.14
CA VAL A 289 6.69 21.95 14.06
C VAL A 289 5.33 21.39 14.48
N PHE A 290 5.28 20.26 15.19
CA PHE A 290 4.01 19.67 15.62
C PHE A 290 3.37 20.37 16.83
N LEU A 291 4.17 21.02 17.68
CA LEU A 291 3.69 21.72 18.87
C LEU A 291 3.57 23.24 18.68
N ASP A 292 3.93 23.77 17.51
CA ASP A 292 3.81 25.19 17.21
C ASP A 292 2.32 25.60 17.29
N PRO A 293 1.94 26.55 18.16
CA PRO A 293 0.58 27.06 18.22
C PRO A 293 0.17 27.80 16.93
N ASN A 294 1.13 28.24 16.11
CA ASN A 294 0.89 28.90 14.84
C ASN A 294 1.22 27.93 13.70
N PRO A 295 0.22 27.31 13.04
CA PRO A 295 0.50 26.46 11.89
C PRO A 295 1.17 27.28 10.78
N ALA A 296 2.07 26.63 10.04
CA ALA A 296 2.71 27.24 8.87
C ALA A 296 1.63 27.82 7.94
N PRO A 297 1.83 29.03 7.38
CA PRO A 297 0.88 29.62 6.46
C PRO A 297 0.64 28.65 5.29
N PRO A 298 -0.61 28.53 4.80
CA PRO A 298 -0.90 27.68 3.66
C PRO A 298 0.01 28.08 2.49
N PRO A 299 0.57 27.10 1.76
CA PRO A 299 1.48 27.40 0.66
C PRO A 299 0.80 28.35 -0.34
N PRO A 300 1.52 29.37 -0.84
CA PRO A 300 0.94 30.38 -1.75
C PRO A 300 0.62 29.82 -3.14
N GLU A 301 1.07 28.61 -3.45
CA GLU A 301 0.87 27.95 -4.74
C GLU A 301 -0.54 27.37 -4.87
N VAL A 302 -1.15 27.60 -6.04
CA VAL A 302 -2.40 26.94 -6.44
C VAL A 302 -2.21 25.43 -6.30
N PRO A 303 -3.18 24.68 -5.74
CA PRO A 303 -3.06 23.23 -5.61
C PRO A 303 -2.76 22.61 -6.98
N SER A 304 -1.56 22.04 -7.12
CA SER A 304 -1.11 21.37 -8.33
C SER A 304 -2.07 20.25 -8.74
N PRO A 305 -2.18 19.98 -10.06
CA PRO A 305 -3.08 18.94 -10.55
C PRO A 305 -2.71 17.57 -9.98
N LEU A 306 -3.71 16.70 -9.93
CA LEU A 306 -3.52 15.30 -9.58
C LEU A 306 -2.98 14.55 -10.79
N VAL A 307 -1.85 13.87 -10.60
CA VAL A 307 -1.19 13.07 -11.64
C VAL A 307 -1.11 11.60 -11.22
N PRO A 308 -1.10 10.66 -12.18
CA PRO A 308 -0.91 9.25 -11.87
C PRO A 308 0.47 9.00 -11.26
N PHE A 309 0.50 8.32 -10.11
CA PHE A 309 1.70 8.14 -9.30
C PHE A 309 2.88 7.55 -10.09
N LEU A 310 4.00 8.28 -10.12
CA LEU A 310 5.29 7.97 -10.74
C LEU A 310 5.19 7.54 -12.22
N ALA A 311 4.21 8.07 -12.95
CA ALA A 311 4.04 7.77 -14.36
C ALA A 311 5.18 8.33 -15.23
N SER A 312 5.64 9.55 -14.94
CA SER A 312 6.81 10.12 -15.61
C SER A 312 8.04 9.24 -15.35
N PHE A 313 8.29 8.89 -14.08
CA PHE A 313 9.47 8.13 -13.67
C PHE A 313 9.59 6.77 -14.37
N SER A 314 8.52 5.97 -14.47
CA SER A 314 8.62 4.68 -15.18
C SER A 314 8.73 4.82 -16.70
N ASN A 315 8.24 5.93 -17.26
CA ASN A 315 8.19 6.16 -18.69
C ASN A 315 9.31 7.09 -19.17
N GLN A 316 10.20 7.52 -18.28
CA GLN A 316 11.39 8.30 -18.61
C GLN A 316 12.30 7.46 -19.51
N LYS A 317 12.07 7.54 -20.82
CA LYS A 317 13.12 7.37 -21.81
C LYS A 317 14.04 8.55 -21.59
N LEU A 318 15.07 8.37 -20.76
CA LEU A 318 16.04 9.42 -20.51
C LEU A 318 16.48 9.99 -21.88
N PRO A 319 16.40 11.31 -22.11
CA PRO A 319 17.19 11.88 -23.18
C PRO A 319 18.62 11.54 -22.81
N SER A 320 19.27 10.72 -23.63
CA SER A 320 20.68 10.41 -23.47
C SER A 320 21.41 11.70 -23.15
N LEU A 321 22.19 11.71 -22.07
CA LEU A 321 23.05 12.83 -21.72
C LEU A 321 24.07 13.00 -22.86
N GLY A 322 23.69 13.72 -23.91
CA GLY A 322 24.36 13.79 -25.19
C GLY A 322 23.41 14.37 -26.25
N ASP A 323 23.69 15.62 -26.61
CA ASP A 323 23.13 16.45 -27.69
C ASP A 323 21.58 16.49 -27.87
N PRO A 324 20.95 17.67 -27.72
CA PRO A 324 19.52 17.86 -27.99
C PRO A 324 19.12 17.68 -29.48
N ASP A 325 20.10 17.55 -30.40
CA ASP A 325 19.87 17.44 -31.84
C ASP A 325 19.93 15.99 -32.39
N LEU A 326 20.14 14.98 -31.54
CA LEU A 326 20.17 13.59 -31.98
C LEU A 326 18.85 12.86 -31.64
N PRO A 327 18.19 12.18 -32.61
CA PRO A 327 16.98 11.42 -32.32
C PRO A 327 17.24 10.40 -31.21
N PRO A 328 16.26 10.12 -30.34
CA PRO A 328 16.43 9.21 -29.22
C PRO A 328 16.98 7.89 -29.75
N LYS A 329 18.20 7.53 -29.33
CA LYS A 329 18.78 6.22 -29.63
C LYS A 329 17.92 5.18 -28.93
N ILE A 330 16.88 4.73 -29.62
CA ILE A 330 16.13 3.53 -29.26
C ILE A 330 17.19 2.43 -29.16
N SER A 331 17.44 1.95 -27.95
CA SER A 331 18.35 0.82 -27.73
C SER A 331 17.94 -0.29 -28.70
N LYS A 332 18.78 -0.56 -29.70
CA LYS A 332 18.61 -1.66 -30.63
C LYS A 332 19.08 -2.93 -29.90
N SER A 333 18.40 -3.26 -28.81
CA SER A 333 18.60 -4.54 -28.14
C SER A 333 18.29 -5.63 -29.16
N SER A 334 19.25 -6.51 -29.45
CA SER A 334 19.07 -7.62 -30.41
C SER A 334 18.01 -8.64 -29.94
N LEU A 335 17.54 -8.51 -28.70
CA LEU A 335 16.46 -9.29 -28.11
C LEU A 335 15.10 -8.59 -28.20
N ARG A 336 15.08 -7.33 -28.66
CA ARG A 336 13.85 -6.57 -28.85
C ARG A 336 13.20 -6.98 -30.16
N PHE A 337 12.20 -7.84 -30.04
CA PHE A 337 11.33 -8.18 -31.17
C PHE A 337 10.42 -7.00 -31.50
N VAL A 338 10.23 -6.74 -32.79
CA VAL A 338 9.24 -5.76 -33.24
C VAL A 338 7.87 -6.39 -33.06
N LEU A 339 6.90 -5.64 -32.53
CA LEU A 339 5.54 -6.14 -32.29
C LEU A 339 4.90 -6.73 -33.55
N VAL A 340 5.20 -6.16 -34.72
CA VAL A 340 4.77 -6.69 -36.02
C VAL A 340 5.26 -8.13 -36.23
N ASP A 341 6.54 -8.40 -35.95
CA ASP A 341 7.14 -9.73 -36.10
C ASP A 341 6.60 -10.74 -35.06
N VAL A 342 6.11 -10.27 -33.91
CA VAL A 342 5.54 -11.10 -32.85
C VAL A 342 4.05 -11.42 -33.12
N MET A 343 3.32 -10.46 -33.70
CA MET A 343 1.90 -10.60 -34.05
C MET A 343 1.69 -11.32 -35.39
N ASP A 344 2.74 -11.52 -36.17
CA ASP A 344 2.68 -12.25 -37.43
C ASP A 344 2.14 -13.68 -37.23
N VAL A 345 1.02 -13.94 -37.90
CA VAL A 345 0.31 -15.24 -37.88
C VAL A 345 1.19 -16.34 -38.46
N ASP A 346 2.11 -15.99 -39.36
CA ASP A 346 3.02 -16.92 -40.03
C ASP A 346 4.18 -17.37 -39.10
N CYS A 347 4.33 -16.74 -37.93
CA CYS A 347 5.34 -17.08 -36.91
C CYS A 347 4.71 -17.60 -35.60
N PRO A 348 4.05 -18.78 -35.58
CA PRO A 348 3.37 -19.31 -34.39
C PRO A 348 4.31 -19.59 -33.21
N LYS A 349 5.63 -19.70 -33.48
CA LYS A 349 6.67 -19.89 -32.46
C LYS A 349 6.83 -18.68 -31.53
N MET A 350 6.52 -17.47 -31.99
CA MET A 350 6.63 -16.22 -31.21
C MET A 350 5.27 -15.79 -30.65
N LEU A 351 4.21 -15.99 -31.43
CA LEU A 351 2.84 -15.65 -31.03
C LEU A 351 2.38 -16.47 -29.82
N TYR A 352 2.69 -17.77 -29.74
CA TYR A 352 2.25 -18.61 -28.63
C TYR A 352 2.87 -18.22 -27.26
N PRO A 353 4.20 -18.03 -27.13
CA PRO A 353 4.80 -17.47 -25.91
C PRO A 353 4.22 -16.10 -25.54
N PHE A 354 4.00 -15.23 -26.52
CA PHE A 354 3.41 -13.91 -26.30
C PHE A 354 1.96 -13.99 -25.80
N MET A 355 1.14 -14.86 -26.40
CA MET A 355 -0.21 -15.15 -25.94
C MET A 355 -0.21 -15.74 -24.52
N GLN A 356 0.74 -16.62 -24.20
CA GLN A 356 0.88 -17.19 -22.86
C GLN A 356 1.31 -16.12 -21.83
N PHE A 357 2.16 -15.16 -22.24
CA PHE A 357 2.51 -13.99 -21.44
C PHE A 357 1.28 -13.11 -21.18
N LEU A 358 0.52 -12.75 -22.22
CA LEU A 358 -0.69 -11.94 -22.09
C LEU A 358 -1.81 -12.66 -21.31
N LYS A 359 -1.84 -13.99 -21.36
CA LYS A 359 -2.70 -14.81 -20.49
C LYS A 359 -2.30 -14.69 -19.03
N GLY A 360 -1.01 -14.55 -18.74
CA GLY A 360 -0.48 -14.23 -17.41
C GLY A 360 -0.86 -12.83 -16.95
N GLU A 361 -0.77 -11.84 -17.84
CA GLU A 361 -1.07 -10.42 -17.56
C GLU A 361 -2.56 -10.04 -17.73
N ALA A 362 -3.46 -11.01 -17.91
CA ALA A 362 -4.90 -10.81 -18.07
C ALA A 362 -5.35 -9.98 -19.31
N ALA A 363 -4.50 -9.83 -20.33
CA ALA A 363 -4.71 -8.90 -21.44
C ALA A 363 -4.88 -9.60 -22.80
N VAL A 364 -5.37 -10.84 -22.82
CA VAL A 364 -5.55 -11.63 -24.05
C VAL A 364 -6.58 -11.01 -25.00
N ASN A 365 -7.62 -10.37 -24.44
CA ASN A 365 -8.63 -9.66 -25.22
C ASN A 365 -8.04 -8.53 -26.07
N VAL A 366 -6.99 -7.86 -25.57
CA VAL A 366 -6.28 -6.81 -26.32
C VAL A 366 -5.57 -7.38 -27.56
N LEU A 367 -4.91 -8.54 -27.41
CA LEU A 367 -4.28 -9.21 -28.55
C LEU A 367 -5.33 -9.73 -29.55
N GLN A 368 -6.42 -10.32 -29.07
CA GLN A 368 -7.49 -10.80 -29.94
C GLN A 368 -8.13 -9.67 -30.75
N PHE A 369 -8.35 -8.52 -30.12
CA PHE A 369 -8.82 -7.31 -30.82
C PHE A 369 -7.81 -6.85 -31.87
N ALA A 370 -6.52 -6.74 -31.52
CA ALA A 370 -5.48 -6.30 -32.46
C ALA A 370 -5.38 -7.22 -33.69
N LEU A 371 -5.39 -8.54 -33.49
CA LEU A 371 -5.40 -9.52 -34.58
C LEU A 371 -6.66 -9.40 -35.44
N SER A 372 -7.83 -9.22 -34.81
CA SER A 372 -9.09 -9.08 -35.55
C SER A 372 -9.14 -7.78 -36.36
N CYS A 373 -8.55 -6.70 -35.86
CA CYS A 373 -8.37 -5.45 -36.60
C CYS A 373 -7.40 -5.60 -37.77
N GLU A 374 -6.31 -6.36 -37.59
CA GLU A 374 -5.36 -6.63 -38.67
C GLU A 374 -6.01 -7.47 -39.79
N ASP A 375 -6.78 -8.50 -39.43
CA ASP A 375 -7.56 -9.30 -40.37
C ASP A 375 -8.60 -8.45 -41.12
N PHE A 376 -9.26 -7.54 -40.41
CA PHE A 376 -10.20 -6.59 -41.01
C PHE A 376 -9.50 -5.64 -41.99
N ASN A 377 -8.34 -5.09 -41.60
CA ASN A 377 -7.53 -4.23 -42.47
C ASN A 377 -7.07 -4.97 -43.73
N LYS A 378 -6.64 -6.23 -43.62
CA LYS A 378 -6.28 -7.08 -44.77
C LYS A 378 -7.44 -7.24 -45.74
N LYS A 379 -8.66 -7.47 -45.23
CA LYS A 379 -9.87 -7.60 -46.07
C LYS A 379 -10.30 -6.30 -46.75
N ILE A 380 -10.06 -5.13 -46.15
CA ILE A 380 -10.35 -3.82 -46.77
C ILE A 380 -9.38 -3.49 -47.90
N LEU A 381 -8.12 -3.90 -47.76
CA LEU A 381 -7.06 -3.57 -48.72
C LEU A 381 -7.13 -4.40 -50.02
N ASP A 382 -8.07 -5.34 -50.13
CA ASP A 382 -8.28 -6.14 -51.35
C ASP A 382 -8.99 -5.31 -52.43
N PRO A 383 -8.37 -5.07 -53.61
CA PRO A 383 -8.93 -4.20 -54.65
C PRO A 383 -10.21 -4.74 -55.32
N GLU A 384 -10.55 -6.02 -55.17
CA GLU A 384 -11.74 -6.66 -55.78
C GLU A 384 -12.90 -6.87 -54.79
N LEU A 385 -13.28 -5.83 -54.06
CA LEU A 385 -14.39 -5.90 -53.10
C LEU A 385 -15.76 -6.02 -53.80
N SER A 386 -16.42 -7.17 -53.65
CA SER A 386 -17.80 -7.34 -54.09
C SER A 386 -18.79 -6.65 -53.15
N GLN A 387 -19.99 -6.34 -53.63
CA GLN A 387 -21.05 -5.73 -52.82
C GLN A 387 -21.49 -6.63 -51.64
N GLN A 388 -21.32 -7.95 -51.75
CA GLN A 388 -21.59 -8.89 -50.66
C GLN A 388 -20.50 -8.85 -49.59
N ASP A 389 -19.25 -8.61 -50.00
CA ASP A 389 -18.12 -8.51 -49.08
C ASP A 389 -18.15 -7.20 -48.30
N LEU A 390 -18.68 -6.11 -48.88
CA LEU A 390 -18.95 -4.87 -48.15
C LEU A 390 -19.98 -5.05 -47.02
N VAL A 391 -21.04 -5.83 -47.25
CA VAL A 391 -22.03 -6.14 -46.21
C VAL A 391 -21.43 -7.01 -45.10
N ARG A 392 -20.56 -7.96 -45.46
CA ARG A 392 -19.81 -8.78 -44.50
C ARG A 392 -18.84 -7.93 -43.67
N LEU A 393 -18.10 -7.02 -44.30
CA LEU A 393 -17.20 -6.09 -43.60
C LEU A 393 -17.96 -5.21 -42.61
N HIS A 394 -19.12 -4.69 -43.00
CA HIS A 394 -19.97 -3.94 -42.09
C HIS A 394 -20.44 -4.81 -40.90
N SER A 395 -20.79 -6.07 -41.14
CA SER A 395 -21.12 -7.02 -40.06
C SER A 395 -19.92 -7.29 -39.14
N ASP A 396 -18.73 -7.50 -39.70
CA ASP A 396 -17.49 -7.75 -38.96
C ASP A 396 -17.15 -6.56 -38.03
N VAL A 397 -17.32 -5.31 -38.49
CA VAL A 397 -17.14 -4.10 -37.66
C VAL A 397 -18.19 -4.03 -36.54
N CYS A 398 -19.46 -4.31 -36.86
CA CYS A 398 -20.51 -4.34 -35.84
C CYS A 398 -20.21 -5.37 -34.74
N ASP A 399 -19.68 -6.52 -35.13
CA ASP A 399 -19.31 -7.58 -34.19
C ASP A 399 -18.05 -7.20 -33.38
N LEU A 400 -17.06 -6.54 -33.98
CA LEU A 400 -15.91 -5.96 -33.26
C LEU A 400 -16.36 -4.93 -32.22
N TYR A 401 -17.25 -4.02 -32.60
CA TYR A 401 -17.81 -3.01 -31.69
C TYR A 401 -18.55 -3.67 -30.52
N ARG A 402 -19.44 -4.63 -30.80
CA ARG A 402 -20.22 -5.34 -29.76
C ARG A 402 -19.36 -6.18 -28.83
N ASN A 403 -18.28 -6.77 -29.34
CA ASN A 403 -17.43 -7.70 -28.57
C ASN A 403 -16.35 -7.00 -27.75
N TYR A 404 -15.84 -5.84 -28.19
CA TYR A 404 -14.67 -5.18 -27.58
C TYR A 404 -14.89 -3.72 -27.15
N LEU A 405 -15.79 -2.95 -27.77
CA LEU A 405 -15.94 -1.51 -27.51
C LEU A 405 -17.20 -1.17 -26.71
N ALA A 406 -18.28 -1.92 -26.89
CA ALA A 406 -19.55 -1.63 -26.23
C ALA A 406 -19.42 -1.65 -24.70
N PRO A 407 -20.17 -0.78 -23.97
CA PRO A 407 -20.08 -0.70 -22.51
C PRO A 407 -20.51 -2.00 -21.80
N SER A 408 -21.30 -2.84 -22.46
CA SER A 408 -21.71 -4.18 -22.00
C SER A 408 -20.92 -5.32 -22.66
N ALA A 409 -19.83 -5.03 -23.37
CA ALA A 409 -19.12 -6.02 -24.17
C ALA A 409 -18.44 -7.10 -23.30
N PRO A 410 -18.44 -8.37 -23.73
CA PRO A 410 -17.83 -9.48 -22.99
C PRO A 410 -16.30 -9.39 -22.92
N ASP A 411 -15.65 -8.80 -23.92
CA ASP A 411 -14.20 -8.61 -24.04
C ASP A 411 -13.79 -7.13 -24.08
N ARG A 412 -14.57 -6.27 -23.39
CA ARG A 412 -14.36 -4.82 -23.35
C ARG A 412 -12.90 -4.41 -23.10
N ILE A 413 -12.43 -3.50 -23.95
CA ILE A 413 -11.16 -2.79 -23.82
C ILE A 413 -11.46 -1.37 -23.37
N SER A 414 -10.70 -0.86 -22.39
CA SER A 414 -10.88 0.48 -21.84
C SER A 414 -10.28 1.53 -22.79
N PHE A 415 -11.04 1.93 -23.80
CA PHE A 415 -10.75 3.11 -24.62
C PHE A 415 -11.31 4.38 -23.97
N GLU A 416 -10.80 5.54 -24.38
CA GLU A 416 -11.39 6.84 -24.00
C GLU A 416 -12.84 6.94 -24.53
N ASP A 417 -13.73 7.53 -23.74
CA ASP A 417 -15.16 7.62 -24.08
C ASP A 417 -15.41 8.41 -25.38
N SER A 418 -14.48 9.30 -25.75
CA SER A 418 -14.44 10.00 -27.04
C SER A 418 -14.33 9.03 -28.22
N ILE A 419 -13.37 8.10 -28.16
CA ILE A 419 -13.09 7.12 -29.21
C ILE A 419 -14.27 6.14 -29.36
N VAL A 420 -14.85 5.73 -28.23
CA VAL A 420 -16.02 4.82 -28.24
C VAL A 420 -17.24 5.49 -28.88
N SER A 421 -17.41 6.79 -28.67
CA SER A 421 -18.50 7.57 -29.26
C SER A 421 -18.28 7.77 -30.76
N GLU A 422 -17.06 8.09 -31.18
CA GLU A 422 -16.70 8.26 -32.60
C GLU A 422 -16.84 6.97 -33.41
N MET A 423 -16.51 5.80 -32.83
CA MET A 423 -16.73 4.52 -33.51
C MET A 423 -18.20 4.06 -33.53
N GLN A 424 -19.07 4.70 -32.73
CA GLN A 424 -20.50 4.41 -32.69
C GLN A 424 -21.29 5.22 -33.73
N GLU A 425 -20.84 6.45 -34.01
CA GLU A 425 -21.33 7.29 -35.09
C GLU A 425 -20.98 6.71 -36.47
#